data_AF-A0A7K9KGU2-F1
#
_entry.id   AF-A0A7K9KGU2-F1
#
_cell.length_a   1.000
_cell.length_b   1.000
_cell.length_c   1.000
_cell.angle_alpha   90.00
_cell.angle_beta   90.00
_cell.angle_gamma   90.00
#
_symmetry.space_group_name_H-M   'P 1'
#
loop_
_entity.id
_entity.type
_entity.pdbx_description
1 polymer ?
#
loop_
_entity_poly.entity_id
_entity_poly.type
_entity_poly.pdbx_seq_one_letter_code
_entity_poly.pdbx_strand_id
1 'polypeptide(L)'
;MVIIEVSLLSGFIVTSRSRMLLENRPIVKKTEVKANVVYVYLEKLNDESQTFTLQLEQVIQVKNLKPASIKIYDYYQPGGLQISYSSGVGS
;
A
#
# COMPACT_ATOMS: atom_id res chain seq x y z
N MET A 1 7.13 -15.45 -0.82
CA MET A 1 6.30 -14.44 -1.52
C MET A 1 5.88 -13.45 -0.47
N VAL A 2 6.12 -12.17 -0.71
CA VAL A 2 5.82 -11.12 0.28
C VAL A 2 4.58 -10.37 -0.16
N ILE A 3 3.70 -10.06 0.79
CA ILE A 3 2.50 -9.27 0.55
C ILE A 3 2.61 -7.96 1.31
N ILE A 4 2.36 -6.87 0.60
CA ILE A 4 2.17 -5.54 1.19
C ILE A 4 0.68 -5.21 1.11
N GLU A 5 0.03 -5.04 2.25
CA GLU A 5 -1.33 -4.52 2.36
C GLU A 5 -1.27 -3.05 2.76
N VAL A 6 -1.80 -2.17 1.91
CA VAL A 6 -1.91 -0.74 2.18
C VAL A 6 -3.38 -0.40 2.36
N SER A 7 -3.80 -0.19 3.60
CA SER A 7 -5.14 0.33 3.91
C SER A 7 -5.15 1.82 3.61
N LEU A 8 -6.09 2.30 2.81
CA LEU A 8 -6.20 3.71 2.46
C LEU A 8 -6.86 4.52 3.58
N LEU A 9 -6.46 5.78 3.70
CA LEU A 9 -7.15 6.77 4.53
C LEU A 9 -8.59 6.94 4.04
N SER A 10 -9.53 7.14 4.98
CA SER A 10 -10.93 7.40 4.64
C SER A 10 -11.05 8.61 3.71
N GLY A 11 -11.83 8.47 2.63
CA GLY A 11 -12.02 9.53 1.64
C GLY A 11 -10.94 9.60 0.55
N PHE A 12 -9.97 8.68 0.55
CA PHE A 12 -8.96 8.55 -0.50
C PHE A 12 -9.17 7.31 -1.36
N ILE A 13 -8.82 7.44 -2.65
CA ILE A 13 -8.73 6.32 -3.60
C ILE A 13 -7.31 6.25 -4.19
N VAL A 14 -6.94 5.08 -4.70
CA VAL A 14 -5.70 4.92 -5.45
C VAL A 14 -5.88 5.40 -6.89
N THR A 15 -4.93 6.17 -7.41
CA THR A 15 -4.97 6.63 -8.80
C THR A 15 -4.66 5.49 -9.77
N SER A 16 -5.20 5.55 -10.98
CA SER A 16 -4.88 4.58 -12.05
C SER A 16 -3.37 4.51 -12.36
N ARG A 17 -2.66 5.63 -12.21
CA ARG A 17 -1.20 5.72 -12.40
C ARG A 17 -0.41 4.88 -11.39
N SER A 18 -0.91 4.74 -10.16
CA SER A 18 -0.22 3.96 -9.13
C SER A 18 -0.09 2.49 -9.51
N ARG A 19 -1.13 1.91 -10.11
CA ARG A 19 -1.09 0.51 -10.57
C ARG A 19 0.00 0.32 -11.61
N MET A 20 0.08 1.21 -12.60
CA MET A 20 1.14 1.20 -13.60
C MET A 20 2.53 1.33 -12.97
N LEU A 21 2.73 2.24 -12.01
CA LEU A 21 4.02 2.41 -11.33
C LEU A 21 4.45 1.16 -10.55
N LEU A 22 3.50 0.47 -9.91
CA LEU A 22 3.75 -0.76 -9.17
C LEU A 22 4.00 -1.94 -10.11
N GLU A 23 3.12 -2.17 -11.08
CA GLU A 23 3.20 -3.31 -12.01
C GLU A 23 4.42 -3.23 -12.96
N ASN A 24 4.99 -2.04 -13.17
CA ASN A 24 6.24 -1.87 -13.91
C ASN A 24 7.50 -2.30 -13.12
N ARG A 25 7.39 -2.61 -11.82
CA ARG A 25 8.53 -3.07 -11.02
C ARG A 25 8.70 -4.58 -11.25
N PRO A 26 9.89 -5.07 -11.67
CA PRO A 26 10.10 -6.50 -12.01
C PRO A 26 9.76 -7.48 -10.87
N ILE A 27 9.93 -7.04 -9.62
CA ILE A 27 9.64 -7.83 -8.41
C ILE A 27 8.15 -7.95 -8.10
N VAL A 28 7.31 -7.07 -8.66
CA VAL A 28 5.87 -7.05 -8.43
C VAL A 28 5.21 -8.06 -9.36
N LYS A 29 4.68 -9.13 -8.77
CA LYS A 29 3.94 -10.17 -9.49
C LYS A 29 2.55 -9.71 -9.87
N LYS A 30 1.88 -8.97 -8.98
CA LYS A 30 0.51 -8.48 -9.16
C LYS A 30 0.20 -7.35 -8.19
N THR A 31 -0.72 -6.49 -8.58
CA THR A 31 -1.42 -5.57 -7.68
C THR A 31 -2.92 -5.85 -7.70
N GLU A 32 -3.56 -5.88 -6.53
CA GLU A 32 -5.03 -5.95 -6.39
C GLU A 32 -5.55 -4.77 -5.58
N VAL A 33 -6.72 -4.26 -5.93
CA VAL A 33 -7.43 -3.26 -5.12
C VAL A 33 -8.76 -3.87 -4.72
N LYS A 34 -8.99 -4.02 -3.41
CA LYS A 34 -10.25 -4.51 -2.85
C LYS A 34 -10.76 -3.50 -1.84
N ALA A 35 -11.94 -2.94 -2.11
CA ALA A 35 -12.50 -1.85 -1.32
C ALA A 35 -11.48 -0.71 -1.15
N ASN A 36 -11.05 -0.46 0.09
CA ASN A 36 -10.06 0.57 0.46
C ASN A 36 -8.68 -0.02 0.79
N VAL A 37 -8.34 -1.20 0.28
CA VAL A 37 -7.04 -1.85 0.51
C VAL A 37 -6.38 -2.15 -0.82
N VAL A 38 -5.11 -1.75 -0.94
CA VAL A 38 -4.22 -2.13 -2.05
C VAL A 38 -3.32 -3.28 -1.59
N TYR A 39 -3.32 -4.37 -2.34
CA TYR A 39 -2.46 -5.52 -2.14
C TYR A 39 -1.37 -5.51 -3.21
N VAL A 40 -0.11 -5.54 -2.80
CA VAL A 40 1.04 -5.69 -3.70
C VAL A 40 1.71 -7.02 -3.40
N TYR A 41 1.74 -7.88 -4.41
CA TYR A 41 2.33 -9.22 -4.33
C TYR A 41 3.74 -9.18 -4.90
N LEU A 42 4.74 -9.42 -4.05
CA LEU A 42 6.14 -9.46 -4.42
C LEU A 42 6.61 -10.90 -4.51
N GLU A 43 7.34 -11.24 -5.57
CA GLU A 43 7.82 -12.61 -5.78
C GLU A 43 8.81 -13.04 -4.68
N LYS A 44 9.88 -12.28 -4.48
CA LYS A 44 10.88 -12.45 -3.43
C LYS A 44 11.50 -11.11 -3.08
N LEU A 45 11.78 -10.86 -1.80
CA LEU A 45 12.65 -9.78 -1.37
C LEU A 45 14.09 -10.31 -1.22
N ASN A 46 15.06 -9.46 -1.47
CA ASN A 46 16.47 -9.66 -1.18
C ASN A 46 16.92 -8.60 -0.16
N ASP A 47 18.21 -8.59 0.19
CA ASP A 47 18.77 -7.61 1.14
C ASP A 47 18.85 -6.19 0.56
N GLU A 48 18.41 -5.98 -0.69
CA GLU A 48 18.38 -4.66 -1.31
C GLU A 48 17.06 -3.95 -1.00
N SER A 49 17.18 -2.70 -0.53
CA SER A 49 16.04 -1.83 -0.29
C SER A 49 15.20 -1.63 -1.55
N GLN A 50 13.90 -1.92 -1.44
CA GLN A 50 12.92 -1.67 -2.49
C GLN A 50 12.08 -0.45 -2.17
N THR A 51 11.87 0.42 -3.15
CA THR A 51 11.00 1.59 -3.03
C THR A 51 9.86 1.49 -4.03
N PHE A 52 8.65 1.71 -3.53
CA PHE A 52 7.41 1.70 -4.30
C PHE A 52 6.66 3.01 -4.08
N THR A 53 5.90 3.45 -5.08
CA THR A 53 5.13 4.69 -5.01
C THR A 53 3.66 4.40 -5.25
N LEU A 54 2.83 4.79 -4.27
CA LEU A 54 1.38 4.78 -4.33
C LEU A 54 0.90 6.24 -4.29
N GLN A 55 0.18 6.65 -5.32
CA GLN A 55 -0.44 7.97 -5.40
C GLN A 55 -1.92 7.84 -5.05
N LEU A 56 -2.33 8.65 -4.08
CA LEU A 56 -3.70 8.68 -3.57
C LEU A 56 -4.36 10.00 -3.95
N GLU A 57 -5.64 9.95 -4.27
CA GLU A 57 -6.47 11.11 -4.57
C GLU A 57 -7.58 11.20 -3.52
N GLN A 58 -7.75 12.39 -2.94
CA GLN A 58 -8.84 12.65 -2.01
C GLN A 58 -10.12 12.95 -2.78
N VAL A 59 -11.09 12.05 -2.69
CA VAL A 59 -12.41 12.21 -3.35
C VAL A 59 -13.48 12.69 -2.40
N ILE A 60 -13.29 12.49 -1.09
CA ILE A 60 -14.21 12.97 -0.05
C ILE A 60 -13.40 13.63 1.05
N GLN A 61 -13.80 14.84 1.44
CA GLN A 61 -13.21 15.52 2.59
C GLN A 61 -13.69 14.88 3.89
N VAL A 62 -12.75 14.35 4.67
CA VAL A 62 -13.01 13.74 5.98
C VAL A 62 -12.26 14.55 7.03
N LYS A 63 -13.00 15.02 8.05
CA LYS A 63 -12.40 15.68 9.23
C LYS A 63 -11.87 14.62 10.20
N ASN A 64 -10.81 14.96 10.94
CA ASN A 64 -10.18 14.10 11.95
C ASN A 64 -9.79 12.72 11.38
N LEU A 65 -9.04 12.73 10.26
CA LEU A 65 -8.52 11.52 9.64
C LEU A 65 -7.78 10.67 10.67
N LYS A 66 -8.25 9.44 10.86
CA LYS A 66 -7.53 8.44 11.65
C LYS A 66 -6.35 7.91 10.83
N PRO A 67 -5.24 7.50 11.48
CA PRO A 67 -4.16 6.81 10.81
C PRO A 67 -4.67 5.54 10.11
N ALA A 68 -4.14 5.26 8.93
CA ALA A 68 -4.32 3.99 8.23
C ALA A 68 -3.08 3.11 8.45
N SER A 69 -3.10 1.88 7.92
CA SER A 69 -2.04 0.90 8.17
C SER A 69 -1.43 0.35 6.90
N ILE A 70 -0.13 0.05 6.99
CA ILE A 70 0.62 -0.77 6.03
C ILE A 70 1.01 -2.04 6.77
N LYS A 71 0.70 -3.20 6.18
CA LYS A 71 1.18 -4.50 6.66
C LYS A 71 2.11 -5.11 5.63
N ILE A 72 3.20 -5.71 6.11
CA ILE A 72 4.16 -6.42 5.28
C ILE A 72 4.38 -7.79 5.91
N TYR A 73 4.13 -8.86 5.15
CA TYR A 73 4.26 -10.22 5.68
C TYR A 73 4.64 -11.22 4.59
N ASP A 74 5.28 -12.31 5.00
CA ASP A 74 5.51 -13.45 4.11
C ASP A 74 4.24 -14.31 4.04
N TYR A 75 3.82 -14.67 2.83
CA TYR A 75 2.59 -15.43 2.59
C TYR A 75 2.55 -16.81 3.27
N TYR A 76 3.71 -17.43 3.49
CA TYR A 76 3.80 -18.80 4.03
C TYR A 76 4.20 -18.85 5.50
N GLN A 77 4.53 -17.73 6.13
CA GLN A 77 5.00 -17.70 7.51
C GLN A 77 4.05 -16.92 8.42
N PRO A 78 3.74 -17.43 9.63
CA PRO A 78 3.00 -16.66 10.60
C PRO A 78 3.87 -15.52 11.13
N GLY A 79 3.43 -14.28 10.89
CA GLY A 79 4.12 -13.08 11.35
C GLY A 79 4.13 -11.98 10.29
N GLY A 80 4.29 -10.74 10.73
CA GLY A 80 4.29 -9.59 9.84
C GLY A 80 4.55 -8.30 10.60
N LEU A 81 5.00 -7.30 9.86
CA LEU A 81 5.15 -5.95 10.36
C LEU A 81 3.88 -5.16 10.04
N GLN A 82 3.34 -4.44 11.03
CA GLN A 82 2.29 -3.46 10.82
C GLN A 82 2.79 -2.08 11.27
N ILE A 83 2.67 -1.11 10.38
CA ILE A 83 3.02 0.29 10.62
C ILE A 83 1.78 1.14 10.35
N SER A 84 1.54 2.15 11.19
CA SER A 84 0.48 3.13 10.96
C SER A 84 1.04 4.38 10.28
N TYR A 85 0.27 4.99 9.38
CA TYR A 85 0.62 6.24 8.70
C TYR A 85 -0.57 7.21 8.70
N SER A 86 -0.27 8.51 8.66
CA SER A 86 -1.25 9.59 8.67
C SER A 86 -1.06 10.51 7.46
N SER A 87 -2.11 11.25 7.12
CA SER A 87 -1.99 12.33 6.12
C SER A 87 -1.10 13.45 6.66
N GLY A 88 -0.16 13.95 5.86
CA GLY A 88 0.58 15.19 6.14
C GLY A 88 -0.23 16.46 5.84
N VAL A 89 -1.40 16.31 5.21
CA VAL A 89 -2.35 17.42 4.96
C VAL A 89 -3.21 17.55 6.21
N GLY A 90 -2.72 18.31 7.19
CA GLY A 90 -3.38 18.46 8.49
C GLY A 90 -2.47 19.00 9.59
N SER A 91 -1.89 20.19 9.36
CA SER A 91 -1.49 21.15 10.39
C SER A 91 -2.15 22.48 10.03
#